data_AF-A0A5J9WSV2-F1
#
_entry.id   AF-A0A5J9WSV2-F1
#
_cell.length_a   1.000
_cell.length_b   1.000
_cell.length_c   1.000
_cell.angle_alpha   90.00
_cell.angle_beta   90.00
_cell.angle_gamma   90.00
#
_symmetry.space_group_name_H-M   'P 1'
#
loop_
_entity.id
_entity.type
_entity.pdbx_description
1 polymer ?
#
loop_
_entity_poly.entity_id
_entity_poly.type
_entity_poly.pdbx_seq_one_letter_code
_entity_poly.pdbx_strand_id
1 'polypeptide(L)'
;MAAEAVVMYGLLLPFLLLGVASGTYNGGSEPSIGRRSFPEGFVFGTASSAYQYEGAAMEGGRGPSIWDTFTHNHPGMYFAINLRVFSNPSCKPPIRDHCDLRMILVTQNKIVDRSNADVAVDQYHRYKEDVNIMKNIGMDAYRFSISWTRILPNGSLSGGVNREGVNYYNRLINELLSKGLQPFVTIFHWDSPQALEDKYGGFLSPNI
;
A
#
# COMPACT_ATOMS: atom_id res chain seq x y z
N MET A 1 -20.84 -76.39 21.94
CA MET A 1 -19.50 -75.81 22.14
C MET A 1 -19.02 -75.18 20.83
N ALA A 2 -19.77 -74.20 20.33
CA ALA A 2 -19.63 -73.63 18.98
C ALA A 2 -19.56 -72.10 19.06
N ALA A 3 -18.67 -71.58 19.92
CA ALA A 3 -18.55 -70.15 20.18
C ALA A 3 -17.09 -69.66 20.32
N GLU A 4 -16.08 -70.45 19.92
CA GLU A 4 -14.67 -70.06 20.09
C GLU A 4 -13.85 -70.02 18.79
N ALA A 5 -14.44 -70.31 17.62
CA ALA A 5 -13.71 -70.34 16.35
C ALA A 5 -13.85 -69.08 15.46
N VAL A 6 -14.76 -68.15 15.79
CA VAL A 6 -15.05 -66.98 14.93
C VAL A 6 -14.24 -65.72 15.32
N VAL A 7 -13.68 -65.67 16.53
CA VAL A 7 -12.99 -64.47 17.04
C VAL A 7 -11.56 -64.32 16.49
N MET A 8 -10.95 -65.41 15.99
CA MET A 8 -9.56 -65.39 15.50
C MET A 8 -9.37 -64.95 14.04
N TYR A 9 -10.44 -64.74 13.27
CA TYR A 9 -10.34 -64.18 11.91
C TYR A 9 -10.80 -62.71 11.82
N GLY A 10 -11.43 -62.16 12.87
CA GLY A 10 -11.87 -60.77 12.92
C GLY A 10 -10.79 -59.76 13.34
N LEU A 11 -9.67 -60.22 13.91
CA LEU A 11 -8.58 -59.36 14.38
C LEU A 11 -7.34 -59.36 13.48
N LEU A 12 -7.30 -60.17 12.40
CA LEU A 12 -6.17 -60.19 11.45
C LEU A 12 -6.40 -59.32 10.20
N LEU A 13 -7.64 -58.88 9.95
CA LEU A 13 -7.97 -57.98 8.83
C LEU A 13 -7.75 -56.47 9.08
N PRO A 14 -7.66 -55.93 10.31
CA PRO A 14 -7.26 -54.53 10.49
C PRO A 14 -5.74 -54.33 10.38
N PHE A 15 -4.92 -55.36 10.62
CA PHE A 15 -3.46 -55.24 10.60
C PHE A 15 -2.86 -55.28 9.19
N LEU A 16 -3.56 -55.81 8.19
CA LEU A 16 -3.11 -55.76 6.81
C LEU A 16 -3.42 -54.41 6.11
N LEU A 17 -4.26 -53.56 6.71
CA LEU A 17 -4.54 -52.20 6.22
C LEU A 17 -3.68 -51.12 6.88
N LEU A 18 -2.93 -51.44 7.94
CA LEU A 18 -1.90 -50.54 8.49
C LEU A 18 -0.52 -50.73 7.85
N GLY A 19 -0.37 -51.63 6.88
CA GLY A 19 0.89 -51.90 6.17
C GLY A 19 1.11 -51.11 4.87
N VAL A 20 0.11 -50.38 4.37
CA VAL A 20 0.20 -49.62 3.11
C VAL A 20 -0.37 -48.22 3.26
N ALA A 21 0.04 -47.51 4.31
CA ALA A 21 -0.04 -46.05 4.37
C ALA A 21 1.23 -45.44 5.00
N SER A 22 2.33 -46.21 5.04
CA SER A 22 3.68 -45.65 5.16
C SER A 22 4.25 -45.34 3.77
N GLY A 23 3.40 -44.83 2.87
CA GLY A 23 3.88 -44.04 1.75
C GLY A 23 4.44 -42.78 2.38
N THR A 24 5.75 -42.62 2.31
CA THR A 24 6.51 -41.43 2.68
C THR A 24 5.63 -40.18 2.62
N TYR A 25 5.11 -39.71 3.77
CA TYR A 25 4.83 -38.30 3.95
C TYR A 25 6.22 -37.67 3.97
N ASN A 26 6.79 -37.52 2.77
CA ASN A 26 7.87 -36.58 2.58
C ASN A 26 7.27 -35.30 3.13
N GLY A 27 7.83 -34.81 4.24
CA GLY A 27 7.81 -33.38 4.57
C GLY A 27 8.58 -32.63 3.48
N GLY A 28 8.23 -32.86 2.22
CA GLY A 28 8.64 -32.10 1.08
C GLY A 28 8.07 -30.72 1.35
N SER A 29 8.97 -29.82 1.72
CA SER A 29 8.75 -28.40 1.66
C SER A 29 7.91 -28.11 0.41
N GLU A 30 6.71 -27.58 0.61
CA GLU A 30 5.95 -26.90 -0.45
C GLU A 30 6.96 -26.12 -1.31
N PRO A 31 6.96 -26.27 -2.66
CA PRO A 31 7.91 -25.58 -3.50
C PRO A 31 7.87 -24.09 -3.15
N SER A 32 9.01 -23.53 -2.73
CA SER A 32 9.06 -22.12 -2.36
C SER A 32 8.66 -21.28 -3.56
N ILE A 33 7.52 -20.58 -3.47
CA ILE A 33 7.10 -19.62 -4.49
C ILE A 33 8.19 -18.57 -4.68
N GLY A 34 8.57 -18.29 -5.92
CA GLY A 34 9.63 -17.34 -6.24
C GLY A 34 9.39 -16.63 -7.57
N ARG A 35 10.27 -15.68 -7.92
CA ARG A 35 10.11 -14.89 -9.16
C ARG A 35 10.06 -15.75 -10.43
N ARG A 36 10.72 -16.91 -10.43
CA ARG A 36 10.70 -17.89 -11.54
C ARG A 36 9.35 -18.59 -11.73
N SER A 37 8.44 -18.48 -10.76
CA SER A 37 7.07 -19.00 -10.87
C SER A 37 6.18 -18.12 -11.74
N PHE A 38 6.67 -16.95 -12.17
CA PHE A 38 5.94 -15.96 -12.99
C PHE A 38 6.62 -15.83 -14.37
N PRO A 39 5.90 -15.34 -15.40
CA PRO A 39 6.47 -15.11 -16.72
C PRO A 39 7.74 -14.26 -16.68
N GLU A 40 8.66 -14.52 -17.60
CA GLU A 40 9.85 -13.67 -17.76
C GLU A 40 9.43 -12.22 -18.01
N GLY A 41 10.09 -11.28 -17.34
CA GLY A 41 9.74 -9.86 -17.40
C GLY A 41 8.54 -9.45 -16.53
N PHE A 42 7.96 -10.34 -15.70
CA PHE A 42 6.92 -9.94 -14.75
C PHE A 42 7.45 -8.87 -13.78
N VAL A 43 6.72 -7.75 -13.70
CA VAL A 43 7.08 -6.58 -12.89
C VAL A 43 6.47 -6.71 -11.50
N PHE A 44 7.31 -6.78 -10.47
CA PHE A 44 6.91 -6.68 -9.07
C PHE A 44 7.16 -5.26 -8.58
N GLY A 45 6.16 -4.64 -7.98
CA GLY A 45 6.27 -3.27 -7.50
C GLY A 45 5.51 -3.02 -6.23
N THR A 46 5.77 -1.84 -5.65
CA THR A 46 5.00 -1.30 -4.53
C THR A 46 4.18 -0.09 -4.99
N ALA A 47 3.21 0.32 -4.18
CA ALA A 47 2.34 1.44 -4.51
C ALA A 47 2.15 2.41 -3.34
N SER A 48 1.98 3.68 -3.66
CA SER A 48 1.60 4.76 -2.75
C SER A 48 0.54 5.68 -3.37
N SER A 49 0.05 6.62 -2.57
CA SER A 49 -0.67 7.80 -3.05
C SER A 49 -0.18 9.05 -2.33
N ALA A 50 -0.36 10.19 -2.98
CA ALA A 50 0.21 11.46 -2.56
C ALA A 50 -0.26 11.89 -1.17
N TYR A 51 -1.58 12.03 -0.96
CA TYR A 51 -2.13 12.45 0.33
C TYR A 51 -1.77 11.47 1.47
N GLN A 52 -1.60 10.18 1.15
CA GLN A 52 -1.31 9.17 2.14
C GLN A 52 0.17 9.09 2.57
N TYR A 53 1.09 9.51 1.70
CA TYR A 53 2.53 9.29 1.91
C TYR A 53 3.33 10.59 2.02
N GLU A 54 2.99 11.61 1.23
CA GLU A 54 3.85 12.77 1.05
C GLU A 54 3.98 13.61 2.32
N GLY A 55 2.86 13.95 2.95
CA GLY A 55 2.84 15.01 3.96
C GLY A 55 3.19 16.37 3.36
N ALA A 56 3.84 17.21 4.16
CA ALA A 56 4.21 18.58 3.81
C ALA A 56 3.00 19.34 3.21
N ALA A 57 1.85 19.19 3.87
CA ALA A 57 0.55 19.63 3.35
C ALA A 57 0.49 21.14 3.09
N MET A 58 1.24 21.92 3.88
CA MET A 58 1.31 23.38 3.81
C MET A 58 2.68 23.91 3.35
N GLU A 59 3.47 23.06 2.70
CA GLU A 59 4.84 23.37 2.28
C GLU A 59 4.99 23.47 0.76
N GLY A 60 6.07 24.11 0.32
CA GLY A 60 6.46 24.16 -1.09
C GLY A 60 5.42 24.81 -2.01
N GLY A 61 4.53 25.64 -1.49
CA GLY A 61 3.48 26.31 -2.26
C GLY A 61 2.28 25.43 -2.64
N ARG A 62 2.12 24.26 -2.02
CA ARG A 62 0.95 23.39 -2.21
C ARG A 62 -0.33 24.08 -1.73
N GLY A 63 -1.41 23.94 -2.50
CA GLY A 63 -2.76 24.37 -2.09
C GLY A 63 -3.51 23.30 -1.28
N PRO A 64 -4.62 23.67 -0.62
CA PRO A 64 -5.44 22.73 0.13
C PRO A 64 -6.23 21.79 -0.81
N SER A 65 -6.25 20.51 -0.50
CA SER A 65 -7.14 19.50 -1.09
C SER A 65 -8.38 19.30 -0.25
N ILE A 66 -9.38 18.63 -0.82
CA ILE A 66 -10.59 18.23 -0.09
C ILE A 66 -10.29 17.42 1.17
N TRP A 67 -9.21 16.63 1.17
CA TRP A 67 -8.84 15.81 2.31
C TRP A 67 -8.22 16.63 3.44
N ASP A 68 -7.44 17.66 3.12
CA ASP A 68 -6.92 18.59 4.13
C ASP A 68 -8.11 19.23 4.86
N THR A 69 -9.04 19.82 4.11
CA THR A 69 -10.26 20.44 4.67
C THR A 69 -11.09 19.45 5.47
N PHE A 70 -11.31 18.25 4.92
CA PHE A 70 -12.14 17.23 5.53
C PHE A 70 -11.61 16.80 6.89
N THR A 71 -10.32 16.44 6.96
CA THR A 71 -9.69 15.91 8.19
C THR A 71 -9.56 16.96 9.28
N HIS A 72 -9.32 18.23 8.92
CA HIS A 72 -9.28 19.34 9.88
C HIS A 72 -10.66 19.72 10.42
N ASN A 73 -11.69 19.70 9.58
CA ASN A 73 -13.04 20.13 9.97
C ASN A 73 -13.84 19.01 10.64
N HIS A 74 -13.48 17.74 10.42
CA HIS A 74 -14.17 16.59 10.98
C HIS A 74 -13.20 15.66 11.72
N PRO A 75 -12.55 16.10 12.81
CA PRO A 75 -11.55 15.31 13.56
C PRO A 75 -12.14 14.05 14.24
N GLY A 76 -13.41 13.71 14.00
CA GLY A 76 -14.10 12.53 14.51
C GLY A 76 -14.66 11.57 13.45
N MET A 77 -14.45 11.82 12.15
CA MET A 77 -15.06 11.02 11.08
C MET A 77 -14.03 10.49 10.05
N TYR A 78 -14.01 9.14 9.88
CA TYR A 78 -13.49 8.23 8.81
C TYR A 78 -12.29 7.28 9.03
N PHE A 79 -12.44 6.05 8.55
CA PHE A 79 -11.98 4.73 9.04
C PHE A 79 -10.56 4.29 8.61
N ALA A 80 -9.94 3.43 9.42
CA ALA A 80 -8.73 2.67 9.09
C ALA A 80 -9.06 1.26 8.57
N ILE A 81 -8.66 0.92 7.34
CA ILE A 81 -8.57 -0.49 6.93
C ILE A 81 -7.14 -0.97 7.23
N ASN A 82 -7.03 -1.97 8.12
CA ASN A 82 -5.79 -2.70 8.36
C ASN A 82 -5.45 -3.55 7.12
N LEU A 83 -4.78 -2.96 6.13
CA LEU A 83 -4.05 -3.72 5.12
C LEU A 83 -2.63 -3.90 5.62
N ARG A 84 -2.33 -5.06 6.20
CA ARG A 84 -0.95 -5.49 6.46
C ARG A 84 -0.27 -5.75 5.12
N VAL A 85 0.37 -4.74 4.56
CA VAL A 85 1.26 -4.91 3.41
C VAL A 85 2.68 -4.98 3.96
N PHE A 86 3.13 -6.22 4.18
CA PHE A 86 4.47 -6.62 4.64
C PHE A 86 4.90 -6.09 6.01
N SER A 87 4.66 -6.90 7.05
CA SER A 87 5.45 -6.80 8.27
C SER A 87 6.89 -7.20 7.98
N ASN A 88 7.81 -6.24 7.93
CA ASN A 88 9.24 -6.53 7.87
C ASN A 88 9.66 -7.25 9.18
N PRO A 89 10.11 -8.52 9.13
CA PRO A 89 10.46 -9.28 10.33
C PRO A 89 11.67 -8.72 11.11
N SER A 90 12.41 -7.78 10.52
CA SER A 90 13.52 -7.08 11.20
C SER A 90 13.09 -5.90 12.08
N CYS A 91 11.82 -5.48 12.03
CA CYS A 91 11.29 -4.40 12.88
C CYS A 91 11.03 -4.91 14.31
N LYS A 92 11.95 -4.62 15.24
CA LYS A 92 11.79 -4.88 16.67
C LYS A 92 11.27 -3.63 17.40
N PRO A 93 10.52 -3.78 18.52
CA PRO A 93 10.12 -2.66 19.36
C PRO A 93 11.34 -1.80 19.77
N PRO A 94 11.21 -0.47 19.85
CA PRO A 94 9.97 0.30 19.95
C PRO A 94 9.43 0.88 18.61
N ILE A 95 10.05 0.59 17.46
CA ILE A 95 9.81 1.31 16.19
C ILE A 95 8.58 0.76 15.41
N ARG A 96 7.63 0.10 16.10
CA ARG A 96 6.49 -0.54 15.43
C ARG A 96 5.52 0.45 14.77
N ASP A 97 5.45 1.67 15.29
CA ASP A 97 4.47 2.66 14.81
C ASP A 97 4.94 3.43 13.54
N HIS A 98 6.16 3.17 13.04
CA HIS A 98 6.72 3.85 11.87
C HIS A 98 6.73 2.99 10.59
N CYS A 99 6.24 1.75 10.63
CA CYS A 99 6.30 0.83 9.49
C CYS A 99 4.93 0.37 8.96
N ASP A 100 3.83 0.81 9.58
CA ASP A 100 2.48 0.46 9.13
C ASP A 100 1.91 1.55 8.22
N LEU A 101 2.03 1.32 6.90
CA LEU A 101 1.39 2.15 5.88
C LEU A 101 -0.12 1.88 5.87
N ARG A 102 -0.93 2.89 6.18
CA ARG A 102 -2.39 2.78 6.21
C ARG A 102 -2.99 3.27 4.88
N MET A 103 -3.74 2.38 4.22
CA MET A 103 -4.46 2.75 2.99
C MET A 103 -5.75 3.53 3.31
N ILE A 104 -5.99 4.70 2.70
CA ILE A 104 -7.19 5.52 2.93
C ILE A 104 -8.31 5.05 1.99
N LEU A 105 -9.36 4.43 2.54
CA LEU A 105 -10.64 4.24 1.87
C LEU A 105 -11.75 4.76 2.78
N VAL A 106 -12.66 5.56 2.22
CA VAL A 106 -13.81 6.15 2.91
C VAL A 106 -14.82 5.05 3.26
N THR A 107 -14.86 4.57 4.50
CA THR A 107 -15.99 3.79 5.03
C THR A 107 -16.61 4.53 6.21
N GLN A 108 -17.93 4.50 6.34
CA GLN A 108 -18.63 5.19 7.43
C GLN A 108 -18.14 4.69 8.81
N ASN A 109 -17.17 5.42 9.39
CA ASN A 109 -16.92 5.69 10.82
C ASN A 109 -15.42 5.93 11.15
N LYS A 110 -15.11 7.09 11.73
CA LYS A 110 -13.98 7.38 12.65
C LYS A 110 -12.51 7.06 12.25
N ILE A 111 -11.65 8.10 12.27
CA ILE A 111 -10.19 7.92 12.42
C ILE A 111 -9.99 7.51 13.89
N VAL A 112 -9.45 6.32 14.14
CA VAL A 112 -9.35 5.75 15.51
C VAL A 112 -8.62 6.67 16.48
N ASP A 113 -7.68 7.47 15.99
CA ASP A 113 -6.80 8.37 16.76
C ASP A 113 -6.96 9.87 16.43
N ARG A 114 -7.91 10.24 15.55
CA ARG A 114 -8.11 11.64 15.08
C ARG A 114 -6.91 12.25 14.35
N SER A 115 -6.02 11.42 13.80
CA SER A 115 -4.88 11.88 13.00
C SER A 115 -5.30 12.55 11.68
N ASN A 116 -4.38 13.30 11.07
CA ASN A 116 -4.48 13.82 9.71
C ASN A 116 -3.20 13.44 8.93
N ALA A 117 -3.11 13.85 7.66
CA ALA A 117 -1.97 13.54 6.80
C ALA A 117 -1.05 14.75 6.57
N ASP A 118 -1.02 15.71 7.51
CA ASP A 118 -0.17 16.90 7.38
C ASP A 118 1.30 16.53 7.21
N VAL A 119 1.72 15.51 7.96
CA VAL A 119 3.06 14.91 7.92
C VAL A 119 3.06 13.54 7.23
N ALA A 120 2.01 12.73 7.43
CA ALA A 120 1.95 11.35 6.91
C ALA A 120 3.21 10.52 7.27
N VAL A 121 3.84 9.84 6.30
CA VAL A 121 5.17 9.21 6.48
C VAL A 121 6.32 10.10 6.01
N ASP A 122 6.03 11.36 5.71
CA ASP A 122 6.97 12.40 5.31
C ASP A 122 7.79 12.06 4.05
N GLN A 123 7.16 11.38 3.08
CA GLN A 123 7.84 11.03 1.83
C GLN A 123 8.31 12.28 1.07
N TYR A 124 7.62 13.42 1.21
CA TYR A 124 8.02 14.65 0.53
C TYR A 124 9.48 15.02 0.82
N HIS A 125 9.94 14.81 2.06
CA HIS A 125 11.31 15.02 2.46
C HIS A 125 12.18 13.75 2.36
N ARG A 126 11.58 12.57 2.55
CA ARG A 126 12.30 11.30 2.75
C ARG A 126 12.29 10.36 1.54
N TYR A 127 11.79 10.79 0.38
CA TYR A 127 11.64 9.92 -0.81
C TYR A 127 12.90 9.15 -1.21
N LYS A 128 14.11 9.69 -0.97
CA LYS A 128 15.37 8.98 -1.24
C LYS A 128 15.52 7.71 -0.39
N GLU A 129 15.12 7.77 0.87
CA GLU A 129 15.15 6.62 1.79
C GLU A 129 14.16 5.55 1.31
N ASP A 130 12.93 5.96 0.97
CA ASP A 130 11.91 5.07 0.43
C ASP A 130 12.39 4.36 -0.84
N VAL A 131 12.97 5.11 -1.78
CA VAL A 131 13.50 4.56 -3.03
C VAL A 131 14.65 3.58 -2.79
N ASN A 132 15.53 3.87 -1.83
CA ASN A 132 16.58 2.94 -1.46
C ASN A 132 16.02 1.65 -0.83
N ILE A 133 14.98 1.73 0.00
CA ILE A 133 14.31 0.55 0.56
C ILE A 133 13.71 -0.29 -0.56
N MET A 134 12.98 0.32 -1.50
CA MET A 134 12.38 -0.35 -2.66
C MET A 134 13.43 -1.08 -3.51
N LYS A 135 14.60 -0.47 -3.69
CA LYS A 135 15.71 -1.12 -4.37
C LYS A 135 16.26 -2.31 -3.59
N ASN A 136 16.46 -2.16 -2.28
CA ASN A 136 17.05 -3.19 -1.43
C ASN A 136 16.18 -4.43 -1.30
N ILE A 137 14.85 -4.28 -1.33
CA ILE A 137 13.91 -5.41 -1.31
C ILE A 137 13.72 -6.06 -2.70
N GLY A 138 14.35 -5.53 -3.75
CA GLY A 138 14.32 -6.11 -5.09
C GLY A 138 13.04 -5.87 -5.88
N MET A 139 12.40 -4.70 -5.70
CA MET A 139 11.29 -4.27 -6.57
C MET A 139 11.81 -3.83 -7.94
N ASP A 140 10.94 -3.99 -8.94
CA ASP A 140 11.16 -3.55 -10.32
C ASP A 140 10.48 -2.20 -10.59
N ALA A 141 9.40 -1.90 -9.89
CA ALA A 141 8.57 -0.72 -10.14
C ALA A 141 8.05 -0.06 -8.87
N TYR A 142 7.73 1.22 -9.00
CA TYR A 142 7.03 1.99 -8.00
C TYR A 142 5.85 2.75 -8.60
N ARG A 143 4.65 2.46 -8.10
CA ARG A 143 3.45 3.23 -8.44
C ARG A 143 3.24 4.33 -7.41
N PHE A 144 3.12 5.57 -7.83
CA PHE A 144 2.76 6.69 -6.96
C PHE A 144 1.75 7.59 -7.65
N SER A 145 1.09 8.48 -6.90
CA SER A 145 0.23 9.51 -7.49
C SER A 145 0.85 10.89 -7.39
N ILE A 146 0.45 11.77 -8.31
CA ILE A 146 0.79 13.20 -8.25
C ILE A 146 -0.32 13.89 -7.48
N SER A 147 0.04 14.77 -6.55
CA SER A 147 -0.93 15.62 -5.87
C SER A 147 -1.31 16.80 -6.76
N TRP A 148 -2.60 16.87 -7.11
CA TRP A 148 -3.12 17.94 -7.97
C TRP A 148 -2.78 19.30 -7.37
N THR A 149 -3.08 19.50 -6.08
CA THR A 149 -2.87 20.79 -5.41
C THR A 149 -1.41 21.16 -5.22
N ARG A 150 -0.49 20.19 -5.30
CA ARG A 150 0.94 20.47 -5.28
C ARG A 150 1.43 21.00 -6.62
N ILE A 151 0.82 20.61 -7.74
CA ILE A 151 1.15 21.12 -9.09
C ILE A 151 0.35 22.39 -9.43
N LEU A 152 -0.95 22.39 -9.14
CA LEU A 152 -1.88 23.50 -9.38
C LEU A 152 -2.58 23.84 -8.05
N PRO A 153 -2.04 24.76 -7.24
CA PRO A 153 -2.59 25.08 -5.92
C PRO A 153 -4.05 25.53 -5.93
N ASN A 154 -4.45 26.23 -6.99
CA ASN A 154 -5.83 26.70 -7.20
C ASN A 154 -6.66 25.74 -8.10
N GLY A 155 -6.12 24.57 -8.43
CA GLY A 155 -6.74 23.54 -9.26
C GLY A 155 -6.77 23.80 -10.77
N SER A 156 -6.62 25.04 -11.23
CA SER A 156 -6.60 25.39 -12.66
C SER A 156 -5.24 25.92 -13.12
N LEU A 157 -4.94 25.75 -14.42
CA LEU A 157 -3.75 26.33 -15.06
C LEU A 157 -3.74 27.87 -14.99
N SER A 158 -4.90 28.51 -15.04
CA SER A 158 -5.02 29.97 -14.87
C SER A 158 -4.59 30.46 -13.49
N GLY A 159 -4.66 29.60 -12.48
CA GLY A 159 -4.20 29.88 -11.12
C GLY A 159 -2.68 29.74 -10.93
N GLY A 160 -1.95 29.38 -12.00
CA GLY A 160 -0.50 29.22 -11.99
C GLY A 160 -0.05 27.80 -11.65
N VAL A 161 1.10 27.42 -12.21
CA VAL A 161 1.79 26.16 -11.92
C VAL A 161 2.79 26.37 -10.80
N ASN A 162 2.68 25.57 -9.74
CA ASN A 162 3.69 25.53 -8.69
C ASN A 162 4.93 24.77 -9.14
N ARG A 163 6.00 25.51 -9.44
CA ARG A 163 7.27 24.93 -9.93
C ARG A 163 7.96 24.07 -8.88
N GLU A 164 7.81 24.36 -7.60
CA GLU A 164 8.44 23.53 -6.57
C GLU A 164 7.77 22.16 -6.45
N GLY A 165 6.44 22.10 -6.63
CA GLY A 165 5.73 20.83 -6.77
C GLY A 165 6.23 20.00 -7.95
N VAL A 166 6.42 20.63 -9.12
CA VAL A 166 7.00 19.97 -10.30
C VAL A 166 8.42 19.46 -10.01
N ASN A 167 9.26 20.27 -9.34
CA ASN A 167 10.62 19.90 -8.98
C ASN A 167 10.66 18.70 -8.02
N TYR A 168 9.73 18.61 -7.08
CA TYR A 168 9.61 17.46 -6.19
C TYR A 168 9.38 16.15 -6.98
N TYR A 169 8.37 16.10 -7.85
CA TYR A 169 8.11 14.87 -8.63
C TYR A 169 9.25 14.55 -9.60
N ASN A 170 9.88 15.57 -10.21
CA ASN A 170 11.07 15.35 -11.03
C ASN A 170 12.21 14.71 -10.23
N ARG A 171 12.47 15.18 -9.00
CA ARG A 171 13.48 14.58 -8.12
C ARG A 171 13.15 13.12 -7.77
N LEU A 172 11.90 12.83 -7.43
CA LEU A 172 11.43 11.46 -7.15
C LEU A 172 11.59 10.54 -8.36
N ILE A 173 11.12 10.97 -9.54
CA ILE A 173 11.21 10.20 -10.79
C ILE A 173 12.68 9.95 -11.15
N ASN A 174 13.53 10.96 -11.07
CA ASN A 174 14.95 10.83 -11.38
C ASN A 174 15.64 9.86 -10.41
N GLU A 175 15.32 9.91 -9.11
CA GLU A 175 15.86 8.97 -8.12
C GLU A 175 15.42 7.53 -8.44
N LEU A 176 14.14 7.29 -8.75
CA LEU A 176 13.64 5.96 -9.15
C LEU A 176 14.38 5.41 -10.37
N LEU A 177 14.47 6.22 -11.44
CA LEU A 177 15.16 5.84 -12.67
C LEU A 177 16.65 5.55 -12.40
N SER A 178 17.30 6.34 -11.55
CA SER A 178 18.70 6.12 -11.18
C SER A 178 18.96 4.78 -10.48
N LYS A 179 17.94 4.21 -9.82
CA LYS A 179 18.01 2.88 -9.17
C LYS A 179 17.49 1.75 -10.06
N GLY A 180 17.04 2.05 -11.27
CA GLY A 180 16.43 1.10 -12.19
C GLY A 180 15.03 0.66 -11.76
N LEU A 181 14.28 1.51 -11.04
CA LEU A 181 12.88 1.30 -10.71
C LEU A 181 11.99 1.99 -11.75
N GLN A 182 11.03 1.26 -12.31
CA GLN A 182 10.08 1.80 -13.27
C GLN A 182 8.98 2.62 -12.56
N PRO A 183 8.82 3.93 -12.86
CA PRO A 183 7.75 4.73 -12.30
C PRO A 183 6.41 4.45 -12.99
N PHE A 184 5.36 4.17 -12.21
CA PHE A 184 3.97 4.10 -12.68
C PHE A 184 3.17 5.24 -12.05
N VAL A 185 2.81 6.23 -12.86
CA VAL A 185 2.21 7.48 -12.35
C VAL A 185 0.68 7.41 -12.41
N THR A 186 0.05 7.60 -11.26
CA THR A 186 -1.40 7.83 -11.15
C THR A 186 -1.67 9.33 -11.15
N ILE A 187 -2.36 9.85 -12.17
CA ILE A 187 -2.59 11.30 -12.31
C ILE A 187 -3.52 11.84 -11.23
N PHE A 188 -4.52 11.07 -10.83
CA PHE A 188 -5.49 11.47 -9.81
C PHE A 188 -5.77 10.31 -8.85
N HIS A 189 -5.62 10.58 -7.54
CA HIS A 189 -5.86 9.59 -6.49
C HIS A 189 -6.63 10.23 -5.33
N TRP A 190 -7.76 10.86 -5.66
CA TRP A 190 -8.80 11.33 -4.74
C TRP A 190 -8.46 12.57 -3.90
N ASP A 191 -7.39 13.30 -4.24
CA ASP A 191 -6.96 14.53 -3.59
C ASP A 191 -7.28 15.77 -4.44
N SER A 192 -8.56 15.97 -4.77
CA SER A 192 -8.99 17.11 -5.56
C SER A 192 -8.74 18.45 -4.83
N PRO A 193 -8.42 19.53 -5.56
CA PRO A 193 -8.27 20.85 -4.99
C PRO A 193 -9.54 21.35 -4.31
N GLN A 194 -9.42 21.88 -3.09
CA GLN A 194 -10.54 22.50 -2.39
C GLN A 194 -11.13 23.67 -3.20
N ALA A 195 -10.27 24.41 -3.91
CA ALA A 195 -10.72 25.50 -4.79
C ALA A 195 -11.71 25.06 -5.88
N LEU A 196 -11.62 23.81 -6.36
CA LEU A 196 -12.56 23.27 -7.35
C LEU A 196 -13.84 22.75 -6.70
N GLU A 197 -13.74 22.21 -5.49
CA GLU A 197 -14.89 21.86 -4.66
C GLU A 197 -15.73 23.12 -4.36
N ASP A 198 -15.10 24.19 -3.88
CA ASP A 198 -15.76 25.44 -3.53
C ASP A 198 -16.38 26.14 -4.76
N LYS A 199 -15.71 26.07 -5.91
CA LYS A 199 -16.13 26.79 -7.12
C LYS A 199 -17.24 26.07 -7.88
N TYR A 200 -17.19 24.74 -7.94
CA TYR A 200 -18.04 23.95 -8.84
C TYR A 200 -18.76 22.78 -8.17
N GLY A 201 -18.44 22.43 -6.91
CA GLY A 201 -18.87 21.18 -6.28
C GLY A 201 -18.03 19.97 -6.73
N GLY A 202 -16.79 20.22 -7.17
CA GLY A 202 -15.87 19.16 -7.57
C GLY A 202 -16.41 18.29 -8.71
N PHE A 203 -16.20 16.98 -8.60
CA PHE A 203 -16.61 16.01 -9.63
C PHE A 203 -18.14 15.84 -9.77
N LEU A 204 -18.96 16.51 -8.96
CA LEU A 204 -20.39 16.61 -9.20
C LEU A 204 -20.72 17.56 -10.35
N SER A 205 -19.74 18.36 -10.78
CA SER A 205 -19.86 19.31 -11.88
C SER A 205 -19.27 18.75 -13.18
N PRO A 206 -19.86 19.05 -14.35
CA PRO A 206 -19.24 18.78 -15.65
C PRO A 206 -18.11 19.77 -16.01
N ASN A 207 -17.79 20.74 -15.14
CA ASN A 207 -16.80 21.78 -15.38
C ASN A 207 -15.38 21.43 -14.89
N ILE A 208 -15.18 20.20 -14.42
CA ILE A 208 -13.90 19.67 -13.89
C ILE A 208 -13.29 18.69 -14.89
#